data_AF-A0A3D0K2Q8-F1
#
_entry.id   AF-A0A3D0K2Q8-F1
#
_cell.length_a   1.000
_cell.length_b   1.000
_cell.length_c   1.000
_cell.angle_alpha   90.00
_cell.angle_beta   90.00
_cell.angle_gamma   90.00
#
_symmetry.space_group_name_H-M   'P 1'
#
loop_
_entity.id
_entity.type
_entity.pdbx_description
1 polymer ?
#
loop_
_entity_poly.entity_id
_entity_poly.type
_entity_poly.pdbx_seq_one_letter_code
_entity_poly.pdbx_strand_id
1 'polypeptide(L)'
;MFEAAVRDSLWKQRRIALHRSSGGAVDIIHPMADRGIAVQDVARRTGSPRETVMGVVSCDRSAGLAEWCGFSVALGDASATIQDLADATTEAPSVEGLAEALRTWIRREDPRLQGQA
;
A
#
# COMPACT_ATOMS: atom_id res chain seq x y z
N MET A 1 8.84 10.90 32.95
CA MET A 1 10.22 10.95 32.40
C MET A 1 10.37 10.05 31.17
N PHE A 2 10.03 8.76 31.25
CA PHE A 2 10.09 7.81 30.12
C PHE A 2 9.24 8.25 28.90
N GLU A 3 8.00 8.67 29.12
CA GLU A 3 7.10 9.11 28.04
C GLU A 3 7.63 10.34 27.29
N ALA A 4 8.20 11.30 28.01
CA ALA A 4 8.82 12.49 27.41
C ALA A 4 10.07 12.11 26.59
N ALA A 5 10.90 11.19 27.09
CA ALA A 5 12.06 10.71 26.35
C ALA A 5 11.65 10.01 25.05
N VAL A 6 10.66 9.11 25.06
CA VAL A 6 10.17 8.46 23.83
C VAL A 6 9.53 9.48 22.88
N ARG A 7 8.69 10.38 23.39
CA ARG A 7 8.01 11.39 22.56
C ARG A 7 8.98 12.36 21.91
N ASP A 8 9.91 12.92 22.68
CA ASP A 8 10.78 13.98 22.20
C ASP A 8 11.97 13.43 21.41
N SER A 9 12.55 12.30 21.82
CA SER A 9 13.74 11.75 21.17
C SER A 9 13.44 10.78 20.02
N LEU A 10 12.27 10.14 19.97
CA LEU A 10 11.94 9.17 18.93
C LEU A 10 10.79 9.64 18.04
N TRP A 11 9.65 10.03 18.63
CA TRP A 11 8.46 10.40 17.85
C TRP A 11 8.62 11.76 17.15
N LYS A 12 8.92 12.85 17.89
CA LYS A 12 9.04 14.20 17.31
C LYS A 12 10.19 14.30 16.31
N GLN A 13 11.25 13.54 16.52
CA GLN A 13 12.37 13.44 15.59
C GLN A 13 12.07 12.50 14.41
N ARG A 14 10.85 11.95 14.31
CA ARG A 14 10.41 11.00 13.28
C ARG A 14 11.39 9.84 13.09
N ARG A 15 11.93 9.31 14.20
CA ARG A 15 12.86 8.17 14.23
C ARG A 15 12.13 6.82 14.39
N ILE A 16 10.85 6.87 14.72
CA ILE A 16 9.93 5.73 14.70
C ILE A 16 8.63 6.15 14.01
N ALA A 17 7.96 5.19 13.38
CA ALA A 17 6.56 5.30 12.98
C ALA A 17 5.72 4.41 13.89
N LEU A 18 4.55 4.90 14.29
CA LEU A 18 3.56 4.08 15.00
C LEU A 18 2.36 3.84 14.10
N HIS A 19 1.90 2.59 14.09
CA HIS A 19 0.66 2.22 13.44
C HIS A 19 -0.21 1.47 14.42
N ARG A 20 -1.51 1.77 14.44
CA ARG A 20 -2.47 0.98 15.19
C ARG A 20 -3.02 -0.11 14.28
N SER A 21 -2.97 -1.35 14.73
CA SER A 21 -3.56 -2.50 14.04
C SER A 21 -4.87 -2.91 14.70
N SER A 22 -5.62 -3.79 14.02
CA SER A 22 -6.85 -4.37 14.55
C SER A 22 -6.59 -5.07 15.89
N GLY A 23 -7.55 -4.98 16.81
CA GLY A 23 -7.40 -5.53 18.16
C GLY A 23 -6.62 -4.64 19.14
N GLY A 24 -6.27 -3.41 18.76
CA GLY A 24 -5.65 -2.43 19.66
C GLY A 24 -4.13 -2.54 19.80
N ALA A 25 -3.50 -3.43 19.03
CA ALA A 25 -2.05 -3.51 18.96
C ALA A 25 -1.45 -2.25 18.30
N VAL A 26 -0.22 -1.91 18.73
CA VAL A 26 0.55 -0.78 18.21
C VAL A 26 1.87 -1.30 17.69
N ASP A 27 2.08 -1.14 16.39
CA ASP A 27 3.33 -1.46 15.73
C ASP A 27 4.27 -0.27 15.81
N ILE A 28 5.49 -0.48 16.32
CA ILE A 28 6.56 0.51 16.36
C ILE A 28 7.63 0.07 15.37
N ILE A 29 7.78 0.81 14.27
CA ILE A 29 8.68 0.42 13.17
C ILE A 29 9.61 1.56 12.77
N HIS A 30 10.63 1.22 11.98
CA HIS A 30 11.48 2.23 11.37
C HIS A 30 10.63 3.12 10.43
N PRO A 31 10.83 4.45 10.40
CA PRO A 31 10.02 5.37 9.59
C PRO A 31 10.03 5.08 8.09
N MET A 32 11.08 4.42 7.60
CA MET A 32 11.20 4.00 6.19
C MET A 32 10.69 2.57 5.93
N ALA A 33 10.18 1.87 6.93
CA ALA A 33 9.57 0.55 6.76
C ALA A 33 8.13 0.71 6.21
N ASP A 34 8.02 1.23 5.00
CA ASP A 34 6.77 1.53 4.30
C ASP A 34 6.63 0.67 3.03
N ARG A 35 5.41 0.26 2.70
CA ARG A 35 5.14 -0.61 1.55
C ARG A 35 5.36 0.10 0.22
N GLY A 36 5.11 1.40 0.13
CA GLY A 36 5.44 2.24 -1.01
C GLY A 36 6.94 2.29 -1.27
N ILE A 37 7.75 2.42 -0.22
CA ILE A 37 9.22 2.36 -0.32
C ILE A 37 9.67 0.96 -0.75
N ALA A 38 9.07 -0.10 -0.20
CA ALA A 38 9.44 -1.47 -0.55
C ALA A 38 9.13 -1.78 -2.03
N VAL A 39 7.95 -1.40 -2.53
CA VAL A 39 7.57 -1.68 -3.92
C VAL A 39 8.40 -0.88 -4.92
N GLN A 40 8.87 0.32 -4.57
CA GLN A 40 9.83 1.09 -5.38
C GLN A 40 11.11 0.30 -5.65
N ASP A 41 11.66 -0.34 -4.61
CA ASP A 41 12.87 -1.16 -4.76
C ASP A 41 12.61 -2.39 -5.62
N VAL A 42 11.46 -3.06 -5.44
CA VAL A 42 11.06 -4.20 -6.28
C VAL A 42 10.91 -3.78 -7.73
N ALA A 43 10.15 -2.72 -8.01
CA ALA A 43 9.89 -2.23 -9.34
C ALA A 43 11.18 -1.81 -10.08
N ARG A 44 12.11 -1.18 -9.36
CA ARG A 44 13.45 -0.86 -9.90
C ARG A 44 14.22 -2.12 -10.30
N ARG A 45 14.18 -3.17 -9.49
CA ARG A 45 14.88 -4.44 -9.77
C ARG A 45 14.24 -5.22 -10.93
N THR A 46 12.93 -5.10 -11.11
CA THR A 46 12.20 -5.77 -12.20
C THR A 46 12.11 -4.93 -13.48
N GLY A 47 12.60 -3.69 -13.47
CA GLY A 47 12.48 -2.78 -14.61
C GLY A 47 11.04 -2.34 -14.88
N SER A 48 10.17 -2.40 -13.87
CA SER A 48 8.76 -2.04 -13.98
C SER A 48 8.57 -0.55 -13.65
N PRO A 49 8.16 0.30 -14.60
CA PRO A 49 7.81 1.68 -14.29
C PRO A 49 6.55 1.72 -13.41
N ARG A 50 6.43 2.71 -12.52
CA ARG A 50 5.32 2.77 -11.54
C ARG A 50 3.95 2.71 -12.21
N GLU A 51 3.83 3.26 -13.42
CA GLU A 51 2.61 3.29 -14.26
C GLU A 51 2.11 1.89 -14.63
N THR A 52 2.96 0.88 -14.49
CA THR A 52 2.62 -0.55 -14.73
C THR A 52 2.41 -1.34 -13.44
N VAL A 53 2.53 -0.70 -12.28
CA VAL A 53 2.33 -1.34 -10.98
C VAL A 53 0.92 -1.04 -10.48
N MET A 54 0.16 -2.11 -10.24
CA MET A 54 -1.12 -2.05 -9.55
C MET A 54 -0.93 -2.39 -8.07
N GLY A 55 -1.39 -1.51 -7.17
CA GLY A 55 -1.44 -1.77 -5.72
C GLY A 55 -2.84 -2.17 -5.29
N VAL A 56 -2.98 -3.28 -4.54
CA VAL A 56 -4.23 -3.61 -3.85
C VAL A 56 -4.06 -3.29 -2.36
N VAL A 57 -4.91 -2.42 -1.82
CA VAL A 57 -4.75 -1.80 -0.50
C VAL A 57 -5.98 -1.99 0.38
N SER A 58 -5.78 -2.09 1.68
CA SER A 58 -6.85 -2.46 2.62
C SER A 58 -6.82 -1.75 3.97
N CYS A 59 -5.74 -1.02 4.28
CA CYS A 59 -5.58 -0.35 5.56
C CYS A 59 -4.66 0.85 5.43
N ASP A 60 -4.67 1.72 6.44
CA ASP A 60 -3.94 3.00 6.47
C ASP A 60 -2.43 2.84 6.24
N ARG A 61 -1.83 1.72 6.65
CA ARG A 61 -0.41 1.40 6.40
C ARG A 61 -0.07 1.15 4.94
N SER A 62 -1.08 0.98 4.10
CA SER A 62 -0.94 0.81 2.66
C SER A 62 -1.10 2.13 1.90
N ALA A 63 -1.27 3.27 2.59
CA ALA A 63 -1.42 4.58 1.94
C ALA A 63 -0.23 4.92 1.04
N GLY A 64 1.02 4.75 1.53
CA GLY A 64 2.21 4.99 0.72
C GLY A 64 2.33 4.06 -0.50
N LEU A 65 1.75 2.86 -0.42
CA LEU A 65 1.64 1.96 -1.58
C LEU A 65 0.60 2.48 -2.59
N ALA A 66 -0.58 2.91 -2.12
CA ALA A 66 -1.62 3.47 -2.97
C ALA A 66 -1.12 4.72 -3.73
N GLU A 67 -0.48 5.65 -3.03
CA GLU A 67 0.06 6.90 -3.60
C GLU A 67 1.14 6.65 -4.65
N TRP A 68 2.00 5.66 -4.42
CA TRP A 68 3.15 5.42 -5.30
C TRP A 68 2.80 4.65 -6.57
N CYS A 69 1.90 3.67 -6.48
CA CYS A 69 1.49 2.85 -7.63
C CYS A 69 0.90 3.71 -8.75
N GLY A 70 1.00 3.22 -9.98
CA GLY A 70 0.37 3.86 -11.14
C GLY A 70 -1.15 3.70 -11.16
N PHE A 71 -1.64 2.63 -10.53
CA PHE A 71 -3.06 2.38 -10.30
C PHE A 71 -3.23 1.65 -8.96
N SER A 72 -4.21 2.07 -8.17
CA SER A 72 -4.46 1.54 -6.84
C SER A 72 -5.92 1.15 -6.66
N VAL A 73 -6.14 0.02 -5.98
CA VAL A 73 -7.47 -0.54 -5.73
C VAL A 73 -7.64 -0.78 -4.23
N ALA A 74 -8.58 -0.10 -3.61
CA ALA A 74 -9.00 -0.37 -2.25
C ALA A 74 -9.91 -1.59 -2.18
N LEU A 75 -9.76 -2.42 -1.16
CA LEU A 75 -10.74 -3.47 -0.86
C LEU A 75 -12.03 -2.87 -0.29
N GLY A 76 -13.17 -3.53 -0.51
CA GLY A 76 -14.48 -3.02 -0.09
C GLY A 76 -14.65 -2.83 1.41
N ASP A 77 -13.85 -3.52 2.22
CA ASP A 77 -13.76 -3.38 3.68
C ASP A 77 -12.65 -2.43 4.16
N ALA A 78 -11.94 -1.77 3.25
CA ALA A 78 -10.95 -0.77 3.61
C ALA A 78 -11.61 0.45 4.30
N SER A 79 -10.82 1.20 5.08
CA SER A 79 -11.27 2.46 5.68
C SER A 79 -11.68 3.45 4.58
N ALA A 80 -12.63 4.35 4.88
CA ALA A 80 -13.05 5.39 3.93
C ALA A 80 -11.86 6.21 3.42
N THR A 81 -10.91 6.54 4.29
CA THR A 81 -9.66 7.22 3.91
C THR A 81 -8.86 6.47 2.86
N ILE A 82 -8.81 5.14 2.92
CA ILE A 82 -8.11 4.32 1.92
C ILE A 82 -8.93 4.18 0.64
N GLN A 83 -10.25 4.06 0.74
CA GLN A 83 -11.13 4.04 -0.43
C GLN A 83 -11.04 5.36 -1.22
N ASP A 84 -11.02 6.50 -0.52
CA ASP A 84 -10.89 7.84 -1.11
C ASP A 84 -9.51 8.08 -1.71
N LEU A 85 -8.47 7.43 -1.19
CA LEU A 85 -7.10 7.54 -1.69
C LEU A 85 -6.87 6.70 -2.95
N ALA A 86 -7.60 5.61 -3.12
CA ALA A 86 -7.42 4.68 -4.22
C ALA A 86 -8.14 5.13 -5.51
N ASP A 87 -7.67 4.66 -6.66
CA ASP A 87 -8.28 4.97 -7.96
C ASP A 87 -9.59 4.20 -8.20
N ALA A 88 -9.75 3.06 -7.53
CA ALA A 88 -10.94 2.23 -7.55
C ALA A 88 -11.13 1.50 -6.21
N THR A 89 -12.35 1.02 -5.98
CA THR A 89 -12.70 0.21 -4.82
C THR A 89 -13.42 -1.04 -5.28
N THR A 90 -13.09 -2.20 -4.70
CA THR A 90 -13.82 -3.45 -4.95
C THR A 90 -15.14 -3.48 -4.20
N GLU A 91 -16.14 -4.18 -4.72
CA GLU A 91 -17.38 -4.42 -3.98
C GLU A 91 -17.16 -5.42 -2.85
N ALA A 92 -16.41 -6.49 -3.13
CA ALA A 92 -16.13 -7.54 -2.16
C ALA A 92 -15.03 -7.14 -1.16
N PRO A 93 -15.12 -7.59 0.10
CA PRO A 93 -14.09 -7.36 1.11
C PRO A 93 -12.90 -8.32 0.92
N SER A 94 -11.78 -8.03 1.58
CA SER A 94 -10.74 -9.02 1.88
C SER A 94 -10.29 -9.88 0.66
N VAL A 95 -10.31 -11.22 0.76
CA VAL A 95 -9.74 -12.13 -0.24
C VAL A 95 -10.59 -12.16 -1.51
N GLU A 96 -11.91 -12.11 -1.36
CA GLU A 96 -12.86 -12.01 -2.46
C GLU A 96 -12.64 -10.72 -3.26
N GLY A 97 -12.42 -9.60 -2.57
CA GLY A 97 -12.05 -8.32 -3.17
C GLY A 97 -10.72 -8.36 -3.90
N LEU A 98 -9.70 -9.06 -3.37
CA LEU A 98 -8.45 -9.28 -4.11
C LEU A 98 -8.69 -10.05 -5.41
N ALA A 99 -9.51 -11.12 -5.37
CA ALA A 99 -9.82 -11.90 -6.55
C ALA A 99 -10.63 -11.10 -7.59
N GLU A 100 -11.58 -10.29 -7.13
CA GLU A 100 -12.30 -9.30 -7.95
C GLU A 100 -11.30 -8.34 -8.61
N ALA A 101 -10.36 -7.78 -7.82
CA ALA A 101 -9.42 -6.81 -8.33
C ALA A 101 -8.53 -7.36 -9.45
N LEU A 102 -7.99 -8.55 -9.26
CA LEU A 102 -7.18 -9.22 -10.27
C LEU A 102 -7.99 -9.49 -11.56
N ARG A 103 -9.25 -9.94 -11.44
CA ARG A 103 -10.08 -10.24 -12.62
C ARG A 103 -10.51 -8.98 -13.38
N THR A 104 -10.75 -7.89 -12.68
CA THR A 104 -11.26 -6.65 -13.27
C THR A 104 -10.16 -5.83 -13.93
N TRP A 105 -9.01 -5.67 -13.26
CA TRP A 105 -7.98 -4.72 -13.66
C TRP A 105 -6.69 -5.36 -14.20
N ILE A 106 -6.46 -6.65 -13.96
CA ILE A 106 -5.36 -7.38 -14.62
C ILE A 106 -5.94 -8.23 -15.75
N ARG A 107 -5.85 -7.72 -16.98
CA ARG A 107 -6.20 -8.48 -18.18
C ARG A 107 -5.03 -9.36 -18.61
N ARG A 108 -5.33 -10.57 -19.09
CA ARG A 108 -4.34 -11.54 -19.59
C ARG A 108 -3.54 -11.05 -20.81
N GLU A 109 -4.06 -10.06 -21.54
CA GLU A 109 -3.44 -9.51 -22.74
C GLU A 109 -3.16 -8.02 -22.53
N ASP A 110 -1.90 -7.67 -22.32
CA ASP A 110 -1.40 -6.31 -22.54
C ASP A 110 -0.88 -6.25 -23.99
N PRO A 111 -1.53 -5.51 -24.90
CA PRO A 111 -1.04 -5.34 -26.27
C PRO A 111 0.39 -4.78 -26.35
N ARG A 112 0.89 -4.13 -25.29
CA ARG A 112 2.27 -3.61 -25.20
C ARG A 112 3.31 -4.70 -24.91
N LEU A 113 2.89 -5.88 -24.45
CA LEU A 113 3.75 -7.04 -24.22
C LEU A 113 3.70 -8.04 -25.39
N GLN A 114 2.77 -7.85 -26.34
CA GLN A 114 2.72 -8.61 -27.60
C GLN A 114 3.73 -8.03 -28.60
N GLY A 115 5.02 -8.36 -28.41
CA GLY A 115 6.07 -7.93 -29.35
C GLY A 115 7.52 -8.19 -28.90
N GLN A 116 7.74 -8.88 -27.77
CA GLN A 116 9.08 -9.20 -27.26
C GLN A 116 9.41 -10.70 -27.29
N ALA A 117 8.82 -11.45 -28.23
CA ALA A 117 9.16 -12.86 -28.46
C ALA A 117 9.95 -13.03 -29.77
#